data_AF-A0A1V9FDZ7-F1
#
_entry.id   AF-A0A1V9FDZ7-F1
#
_cell.length_a   1.000
_cell.length_b   1.000
_cell.length_c   1.000
_cell.angle_alpha   90.00
_cell.angle_beta   90.00
_cell.angle_gamma   90.00
#
_symmetry.space_group_name_H-M   'P 1'
#
loop_
_entity.id
_entity.type
_entity.pdbx_description
1 polymer ?
#
loop_
_entity_poly.entity_id
_entity_poly.type
_entity_poly.pdbx_seq_one_letter_code
_entity_poly.pdbx_strand_id
1 'polypeptide(L)'
;MKPNQILKKKMQFFLDAPTDIAAYEQEKIENIEDEDDKEALVDELTFEIGKTLLAPANNFVLNNRTAEGWTNFERAMVWIYNYIKKSKPTNFSLTDEPFAAVIGMSWLFDKKDITDDAVSLLRRRWNLKKEKAHEYVVHKELLVSLYEIYFNDNQAGLPVDFLKEDHIYRRLINSINLPNNEYAPLLQEACDYHLMHTTLAADRNFIEFSYFELVPYEILLLLKTRQKLGFETPVIDHELMKTPLAQFQGNTSTYDAERDEVLQLILQNAK
;
A
#
# COMPACT_ATOMS: atom_id res chain seq x y z
N MET A 1 -4.39 -16.59 -14.85
CA MET A 1 -2.99 -17.00 -14.54
C MET A 1 -2.98 -17.54 -13.12
N LYS A 2 -2.18 -18.56 -12.77
CA LYS A 2 -2.14 -19.04 -11.36
C LYS A 2 -1.36 -18.05 -10.48
N PRO A 3 -1.68 -17.90 -9.17
CA PRO A 3 -1.00 -16.99 -8.24
C PRO A 3 0.53 -17.10 -8.28
N ASN A 4 1.09 -18.31 -8.18
CA ASN A 4 2.55 -18.52 -8.25
C ASN A 4 3.18 -18.10 -9.60
N GLN A 5 2.43 -18.12 -10.70
CA GLN A 5 2.92 -17.63 -11.99
C GLN A 5 2.92 -16.10 -12.03
N ILE A 6 1.92 -15.46 -11.42
CA ILE A 6 1.84 -14.00 -11.27
C ILE A 6 3.02 -13.51 -10.44
N LEU A 7 3.24 -14.11 -9.27
CA LEU A 7 4.34 -13.77 -8.37
C LEU A 7 5.70 -13.86 -9.09
N LYS A 8 5.99 -14.99 -9.76
CA LYS A 8 7.26 -15.18 -10.50
C LYS A 8 7.45 -14.12 -11.59
N LYS A 9 6.40 -13.82 -12.36
CA LYS A 9 6.48 -12.80 -13.41
C LYS A 9 6.71 -11.41 -12.85
N LYS A 10 6.06 -11.04 -11.74
CA LYS A 10 6.26 -9.75 -11.07
C LYS A 10 7.66 -9.62 -10.48
N MET A 11 8.13 -10.65 -9.78
CA MET A 11 9.50 -10.66 -9.26
C MET A 11 10.52 -10.51 -10.39
N GLN A 12 10.34 -11.24 -11.50
CA GLN A 12 11.22 -11.10 -12.66
C GLN A 12 11.18 -9.68 -13.25
N PHE A 13 9.98 -9.12 -13.43
CA PHE A 13 9.82 -7.75 -13.92
C PHE A 13 10.60 -6.73 -13.07
N PHE A 14 10.53 -6.83 -11.75
CA PHE A 14 11.27 -5.91 -10.86
C PHE A 14 12.76 -6.21 -10.77
N LEU A 15 13.17 -7.48 -10.86
CA LEU A 15 14.59 -7.85 -10.94
C LEU A 15 15.27 -7.30 -12.20
N ASP A 16 14.52 -7.16 -13.29
CA ASP A 16 15.00 -6.60 -14.56
C ASP A 16 14.90 -5.06 -14.61
N ALA A 17 14.24 -4.43 -13.62
CA ALA A 17 14.06 -2.98 -13.59
C ALA A 17 15.37 -2.25 -13.23
N PRO A 18 15.62 -1.06 -13.81
CA PRO A 18 16.77 -0.25 -13.45
C PRO A 18 16.73 0.17 -11.98
N THR A 19 17.90 0.21 -11.34
CA THR A 19 18.07 0.64 -9.94
C THR A 19 18.57 2.07 -9.80
N ASP A 20 19.30 2.56 -10.80
CA ASP A 20 19.72 3.96 -10.90
C ASP A 20 18.66 4.75 -11.65
N ILE A 21 18.13 5.78 -10.99
CA ILE A 21 17.08 6.65 -11.50
C ILE A 21 17.55 8.12 -11.58
N ALA A 22 18.83 8.41 -11.35
CA ALA A 22 19.32 9.79 -11.25
C ALA A 22 19.07 10.61 -12.52
N ALA A 23 19.24 10.00 -13.70
CA ALA A 23 18.95 10.65 -14.97
C ALA A 23 17.46 11.01 -15.12
N TYR A 24 16.57 10.13 -14.64
CA TYR A 24 15.14 10.37 -14.64
C TYR A 24 14.74 11.46 -13.64
N GLU A 25 15.35 11.47 -12.44
CA GLU A 25 15.13 12.53 -11.46
C GLU A 25 15.57 13.89 -11.99
N GLN A 26 16.72 13.95 -12.67
CA GLN A 26 17.21 15.18 -13.30
C GLN A 26 16.26 15.69 -14.38
N GLU A 27 15.80 14.80 -15.28
CA GLU A 27 14.79 15.14 -16.30
C GLU A 27 13.50 15.67 -15.65
N LYS A 28 13.09 15.09 -14.51
CA LYS A 28 11.89 15.55 -13.79
C LYS A 28 12.08 16.92 -13.15
N ILE A 29 13.24 17.21 -12.57
CA ILE A 29 13.54 18.54 -12.03
C ILE A 29 13.38 19.60 -13.13
N GLU A 30 13.97 19.37 -14.30
CA GLU A 30 13.87 20.27 -15.44
C GLU A 30 12.41 20.48 -15.88
N ASN A 31 11.63 19.41 -15.98
CA ASN A 31 10.21 19.50 -16.35
C ASN A 31 9.36 20.24 -15.30
N ILE A 32 9.65 20.09 -14.01
CA ILE A 32 8.93 20.77 -12.93
C ILE A 32 9.18 22.28 -12.96
N GLU A 33 10.41 22.70 -13.29
CA GLU A 33 10.75 24.12 -13.40
C GLU A 33 10.03 24.82 -14.57
N ASP A 34 9.69 24.05 -15.61
CA ASP A 34 8.99 24.53 -16.81
C ASP A 34 7.45 24.36 -16.75
N GLU A 35 6.89 23.69 -15.73
CA GLU A 35 5.46 23.38 -15.63
C GLU A 35 4.66 24.47 -14.88
N ASP A 36 3.71 25.08 -15.59
CA ASP A 36 2.83 26.12 -15.06
C ASP A 36 1.52 25.56 -14.46
N ASP A 37 1.15 24.31 -14.77
CA ASP A 37 -0.05 23.65 -14.24
C ASP A 37 0.21 22.98 -12.88
N LYS A 38 -0.22 23.66 -11.83
CA LYS A 38 -0.12 23.19 -10.44
C LYS A 38 -0.85 21.86 -10.18
N GLU A 39 -1.95 21.60 -10.88
CA GLU A 39 -2.70 20.34 -10.71
C GLU A 39 -1.92 19.18 -11.35
N ALA A 40 -1.28 19.43 -12.51
CA ALA A 40 -0.37 18.47 -13.13
C ALA A 40 0.84 18.16 -12.22
N LEU A 41 1.43 19.16 -11.57
CA LEU A 41 2.52 18.95 -10.60
C LEU A 41 2.11 18.09 -9.40
N VAL A 42 0.87 18.20 -8.93
CA VAL A 42 0.37 17.31 -7.87
C VAL A 42 0.24 15.89 -8.40
N ASP A 43 -0.31 15.71 -9.60
CA ASP A 43 -0.48 14.39 -10.21
C ASP A 43 0.85 13.66 -10.44
N GLU A 44 1.96 14.37 -10.71
CA GLU A 44 3.32 13.81 -10.82
C GLU A 44 3.77 13.04 -9.57
N LEU A 45 3.26 13.39 -8.37
CA LEU A 45 3.54 12.67 -7.12
C LEU A 45 3.03 11.21 -7.14
N THR A 46 2.11 10.86 -8.05
CA THR A 46 1.58 9.49 -8.20
C THR A 46 1.87 8.83 -9.53
N PHE A 47 1.68 9.52 -10.66
CA PHE A 47 1.68 8.88 -11.98
C PHE A 47 3.06 8.41 -12.44
N GLU A 48 4.08 9.19 -12.08
CA GLU A 48 5.40 9.09 -12.69
C GLU A 48 6.42 8.58 -11.67
N ILE A 49 6.46 9.14 -10.45
CA ILE A 49 7.54 8.80 -9.51
C ILE A 49 7.22 7.61 -8.59
N GLY A 50 5.95 7.30 -8.37
CA GLY A 50 5.54 6.05 -7.73
C GLY A 50 6.07 4.81 -8.48
N LYS A 51 5.99 4.80 -9.82
CA LYS A 51 6.60 3.73 -10.63
C LYS A 51 8.12 3.76 -10.56
N THR A 52 8.71 4.95 -10.63
CA THR A 52 10.16 5.16 -10.61
C THR A 52 10.81 4.73 -9.30
N LEU A 53 10.15 4.87 -8.15
CA LEU A 53 10.71 4.46 -6.86
C LEU A 53 10.33 3.03 -6.47
N LEU A 54 9.13 2.57 -6.84
CA LEU A 54 8.67 1.22 -6.50
C LEU A 54 9.47 0.15 -7.25
N ALA A 55 9.82 0.38 -8.52
CA ALA A 55 10.60 -0.59 -9.29
C ALA A 55 12.00 -0.85 -8.70
N PRO A 56 12.85 0.17 -8.45
CA PRO A 56 14.14 -0.02 -7.81
C PRO A 56 13.98 -0.49 -6.35
N ALA A 57 12.95 -0.07 -5.62
CA ALA A 57 12.70 -0.56 -4.26
C ALA A 57 12.51 -2.08 -4.23
N ASN A 58 11.64 -2.61 -5.10
CA ASN A 58 11.43 -4.04 -5.25
C ASN A 58 12.73 -4.73 -5.67
N ASN A 59 13.45 -4.19 -6.66
CA ASN A 59 14.72 -4.76 -7.12
C ASN A 59 15.72 -4.91 -5.96
N PHE A 60 15.94 -3.84 -5.19
CA PHE A 60 16.87 -3.84 -4.07
C PHE A 60 16.50 -4.89 -3.02
N VAL A 61 15.24 -4.94 -2.58
CA VAL A 61 14.82 -5.94 -1.58
C VAL A 61 14.96 -7.37 -2.12
N LEU A 62 14.59 -7.63 -3.38
CA LEU A 62 14.73 -8.93 -4.02
C LEU A 62 16.20 -9.36 -4.19
N ASN A 63 17.12 -8.41 -4.32
CA ASN A 63 18.57 -8.62 -4.36
C ASN A 63 19.26 -8.51 -2.98
N ASN A 64 18.49 -8.62 -1.88
CA ASN A 64 18.98 -8.55 -0.49
C ASN A 64 19.64 -7.20 -0.08
N ARG A 65 19.45 -6.13 -0.87
CA ARG A 65 19.82 -4.75 -0.52
C ARG A 65 18.67 -4.08 0.23
N THR A 66 18.26 -4.68 1.34
CA THR A 66 16.99 -4.37 2.01
C THR A 66 16.90 -2.93 2.52
N ALA A 67 17.97 -2.37 3.10
CA ALA A 67 17.97 -1.00 3.61
C ALA A 67 17.64 0.03 2.52
N GLU A 68 18.25 -0.10 1.35
CA GLU A 68 18.01 0.78 0.21
C GLU A 68 16.60 0.61 -0.35
N GLY A 69 16.14 -0.64 -0.47
CA GLY A 69 14.80 -0.94 -0.94
C GLY A 69 13.71 -0.37 -0.02
N TRP A 70 13.84 -0.55 1.30
CA TRP A 70 12.90 0.00 2.27
C TRP A 70 12.96 1.52 2.35
N THR A 71 14.13 2.13 2.16
CA THR A 71 14.27 3.59 2.02
C THR A 71 13.48 4.12 0.82
N ASN A 72 13.58 3.45 -0.33
CA ASN A 72 12.81 3.84 -1.52
C ASN A 72 11.31 3.60 -1.36
N PHE A 73 10.89 2.52 -0.67
CA PHE A 73 9.48 2.32 -0.34
C PHE A 73 8.94 3.40 0.60
N GLU A 74 9.70 3.82 1.62
CA GLU A 74 9.30 4.91 2.49
C GLU A 74 9.19 6.23 1.73
N ARG A 75 10.18 6.53 0.89
CA ARG A 75 10.15 7.70 0.00
C ARG A 75 8.89 7.69 -0.86
N ALA A 76 8.61 6.61 -1.58
CA ALA A 76 7.41 6.46 -2.39
C ALA A 76 6.12 6.66 -1.57
N MET A 77 6.04 6.10 -0.36
CA MET A 77 4.88 6.25 0.52
C MET A 77 4.66 7.72 0.92
N VAL A 78 5.73 8.44 1.30
CA VAL A 78 5.63 9.87 1.69
C VAL A 78 5.19 10.75 0.52
N TRP A 79 5.61 10.43 -0.70
CA TRP A 79 5.19 11.14 -1.90
C TRP A 79 3.71 10.93 -2.19
N ILE A 80 3.24 9.68 -2.15
CA ILE A 80 1.81 9.35 -2.31
C ILE A 80 0.97 10.00 -1.19
N TYR A 81 1.48 10.06 0.04
CA TYR A 81 0.82 10.78 1.13
C TYR A 81 0.66 12.28 0.82
N ASN A 82 1.69 12.93 0.30
CA ASN A 82 1.62 14.34 -0.07
C ASN A 82 0.68 14.60 -1.25
N TYR A 83 0.61 13.69 -2.23
CA TYR A 83 -0.42 13.72 -3.26
C TYR A 83 -1.82 13.78 -2.64
N ILE A 84 -2.14 12.82 -1.78
CA ILE A 84 -3.45 12.73 -1.11
C ILE A 84 -3.80 14.03 -0.38
N LYS A 85 -2.84 14.64 0.34
CA LYS A 85 -3.07 15.89 1.08
C LYS A 85 -3.34 17.10 0.19
N LYS A 86 -2.68 17.15 -0.98
CA LYS A 86 -2.75 18.28 -1.90
C LYS A 86 -3.95 18.16 -2.85
N SER A 87 -4.37 16.94 -3.16
CA SER A 87 -5.55 16.68 -3.98
C SER A 87 -6.84 17.10 -3.28
N LYS A 88 -7.78 17.64 -4.05
CA LYS A 88 -9.14 17.87 -3.55
C LYS A 88 -9.79 16.51 -3.24
N PRO A 89 -10.50 16.34 -2.11
CA PRO A 89 -11.15 15.05 -1.79
C PRO A 89 -12.16 14.58 -2.84
N THR A 90 -12.73 15.49 -3.63
CA THR A 90 -13.67 15.19 -4.70
C THR A 90 -13.01 15.01 -6.07
N ASN A 91 -11.68 15.14 -6.18
CA ASN A 91 -10.96 14.91 -7.43
C ASN A 91 -11.22 13.47 -7.91
N PHE A 92 -11.47 13.33 -9.21
CA PHE A 92 -11.74 12.05 -9.86
C PHE A 92 -10.45 11.25 -10.08
N SER A 93 -9.30 11.92 -10.29
CA SER A 93 -7.98 11.28 -10.43
C SER A 93 -7.48 10.70 -9.12
N LEU A 94 -7.88 11.31 -7.99
CA LEU A 94 -7.63 10.75 -6.67
C LEU A 94 -8.58 9.56 -6.47
N THR A 95 -8.09 8.35 -6.65
CA THR A 95 -8.81 7.10 -6.34
C THR A 95 -8.56 6.67 -4.89
N ASP A 96 -9.06 5.51 -4.47
CA ASP A 96 -8.92 5.07 -3.08
C ASP A 96 -7.66 4.21 -2.83
N GLU A 97 -7.07 3.63 -3.88
CA GLU A 97 -5.84 2.83 -3.81
C GLU A 97 -4.66 3.58 -3.17
N PRO A 98 -4.39 4.87 -3.50
CA PRO A 98 -3.35 5.65 -2.82
C PRO A 98 -3.54 5.70 -1.30
N PHE A 99 -4.78 5.89 -0.83
CA PHE A 99 -5.06 5.94 0.61
C PHE A 99 -4.74 4.62 1.28
N ALA A 100 -5.19 3.53 0.69
CA ALA A 100 -4.98 2.21 1.24
C ALA A 100 -3.48 1.83 1.27
N ALA A 101 -2.75 2.16 0.21
CA ALA A 101 -1.30 2.00 0.15
C ALA A 101 -0.59 2.80 1.26
N VAL A 102 -0.96 4.07 1.45
CA VAL A 102 -0.37 4.93 2.50
C VAL A 102 -0.74 4.43 3.89
N ILE A 103 -2.01 4.07 4.15
CA ILE A 103 -2.44 3.52 5.44
C ILE A 103 -1.65 2.25 5.76
N GLY A 104 -1.56 1.32 4.80
CA GLY A 104 -0.87 0.05 4.97
C GLY A 104 0.63 0.23 5.23
N MET A 105 1.32 0.95 4.35
CA MET A 105 2.77 1.11 4.43
C MET A 105 3.21 2.03 5.58
N SER A 106 2.52 3.13 5.84
CA SER A 106 2.85 3.99 6.99
C SER A 106 2.70 3.25 8.32
N TRP A 107 1.65 2.43 8.46
CA TRP A 107 1.47 1.62 9.66
C TRP A 107 2.51 0.50 9.76
N LEU A 108 2.87 -0.13 8.65
CA LEU A 108 3.96 -1.11 8.61
C LEU A 108 5.30 -0.46 9.03
N PHE A 109 5.54 0.80 8.64
CA PHE A 109 6.72 1.58 9.01
C PHE A 109 6.64 2.29 10.37
N ASP A 110 5.61 2.00 11.17
CA ASP A 110 5.36 2.61 12.48
C ASP A 110 5.26 4.16 12.46
N LYS A 111 4.81 4.73 11.34
CA LYS A 111 4.51 6.17 11.18
C LYS A 111 3.05 6.47 11.44
N LYS A 112 2.66 6.35 12.71
CA LYS A 112 1.26 6.47 13.15
C LYS A 112 0.64 7.82 12.78
N ASP A 113 1.38 8.90 12.83
CA ASP A 113 0.92 10.24 12.44
C ASP A 113 0.43 10.29 11.00
N ILE A 114 1.18 9.68 10.07
CA ILE A 114 0.76 9.55 8.66
C ILE A 114 -0.43 8.61 8.53
N THR A 115 -0.44 7.49 9.27
CA THR A 115 -1.56 6.54 9.27
C THR A 115 -2.87 7.21 9.71
N ASP A 116 -2.84 7.93 10.84
CA ASP A 116 -4.00 8.62 11.41
C ASP A 116 -4.56 9.67 10.43
N ASP A 117 -3.67 10.47 9.83
CA ASP A 117 -4.07 11.50 8.87
C ASP A 117 -4.65 10.88 7.58
N ALA A 118 -4.03 9.82 7.05
CA ALA A 118 -4.53 9.13 5.87
C ALA A 118 -5.92 8.49 6.10
N VAL A 119 -6.14 7.85 7.26
CA VAL A 119 -7.47 7.32 7.65
C VAL A 119 -8.49 8.46 7.76
N SER A 120 -8.13 9.57 8.37
CA SER A 120 -8.99 10.75 8.51
C SER A 120 -9.40 11.33 7.15
N LEU A 121 -8.44 11.50 6.25
CA LEU A 121 -8.67 12.02 4.90
C LEU A 121 -9.56 11.07 4.07
N LEU A 122 -9.34 9.75 4.17
CA LEU A 122 -10.18 8.75 3.50
C LEU A 122 -11.63 8.83 4.01
N ARG A 123 -11.84 8.89 5.33
CA ARG A 123 -13.19 9.04 5.92
C ARG A 123 -13.88 10.32 5.47
N ARG A 124 -13.14 11.44 5.44
CA ARG A 124 -13.65 12.72 4.95
C ARG A 124 -14.12 12.58 3.50
N ARG A 125 -13.35 11.90 2.67
CA ARG A 125 -13.69 11.64 1.27
C ARG A 125 -14.97 10.81 1.14
N TRP A 126 -15.06 9.67 1.84
CA TRP A 126 -16.28 8.83 1.84
C TRP A 126 -17.53 9.64 2.20
N ASN A 127 -17.43 10.47 3.25
CA ASN A 127 -18.53 11.33 3.69
C ASN A 127 -18.93 12.37 2.62
N LEU A 128 -17.96 13.00 1.95
CA LEU A 128 -18.21 14.06 0.97
C LEU A 128 -18.83 13.54 -0.31
N LYS A 129 -18.29 12.45 -0.86
CA LYS A 129 -18.81 11.89 -2.11
C LYS A 129 -20.13 11.15 -1.91
N LYS A 130 -20.57 10.96 -0.65
CA LYS A 130 -21.63 10.00 -0.30
C LYS A 130 -21.37 8.67 -1.01
N GLU A 131 -20.09 8.34 -1.19
CA GLU A 131 -19.69 7.09 -1.76
C GLU A 131 -20.39 6.05 -0.91
N LYS A 132 -21.26 5.26 -1.54
CA LYS A 132 -21.55 3.97 -0.95
C LYS A 132 -20.17 3.34 -0.82
N ALA A 133 -19.89 2.67 0.30
CA ALA A 133 -18.88 1.63 0.23
C ALA A 133 -19.18 0.81 -1.05
N HIS A 134 -18.19 0.16 -1.65
CA HIS A 134 -18.39 -0.65 -2.87
C HIS A 134 -18.27 0.13 -4.18
N GLU A 135 -17.04 0.44 -4.55
CA GLU A 135 -16.60 0.22 -5.93
C GLU A 135 -15.29 -0.56 -5.86
N TYR A 136 -15.29 -1.75 -6.47
CA TYR A 136 -14.22 -2.67 -6.91
C TYR A 136 -12.94 -2.90 -6.08
N VAL A 137 -12.50 -1.93 -5.29
CA VAL A 137 -11.32 -1.92 -4.43
C VAL A 137 -11.78 -1.98 -2.97
N VAL A 138 -11.56 -3.13 -2.32
CA VAL A 138 -12.11 -3.44 -0.99
C VAL A 138 -11.06 -3.61 0.11
N HIS A 139 -9.77 -3.60 -0.23
CA HIS A 139 -8.69 -3.73 0.75
C HIS A 139 -8.56 -2.51 1.67
N LYS A 140 -9.01 -1.33 1.23
CA LYS A 140 -9.11 -0.14 2.10
C LYS A 140 -10.06 -0.37 3.28
N GLU A 141 -11.19 -1.04 3.06
CA GLU A 141 -12.14 -1.40 4.13
C GLU A 141 -11.50 -2.39 5.11
N LEU A 142 -10.71 -3.35 4.62
CA LEU A 142 -9.93 -4.24 5.47
C LEU A 142 -8.96 -3.42 6.35
N LEU A 143 -8.16 -2.54 5.75
CA LEU A 143 -7.17 -1.74 6.48
C LEU A 143 -7.80 -0.82 7.53
N VAL A 144 -8.90 -0.15 7.20
CA VAL A 144 -9.63 0.69 8.17
C VAL A 144 -10.24 -0.16 9.28
N SER A 145 -10.73 -1.36 8.96
CA SER A 145 -11.23 -2.30 9.99
C SER A 145 -10.12 -2.76 10.92
N LEU A 146 -8.94 -3.11 10.38
CA LEU A 146 -7.77 -3.45 11.18
C LEU A 146 -7.30 -2.28 12.04
N TYR A 147 -7.30 -1.06 11.49
CA TYR A 147 -6.97 0.14 12.22
C TYR A 147 -7.91 0.35 13.42
N GLU A 148 -9.22 0.18 13.23
CA GLU A 148 -10.20 0.28 14.32
C GLU A 148 -9.98 -0.78 15.41
N ILE A 149 -9.72 -2.02 15.02
CA ILE A 149 -9.41 -3.10 15.96
C ILE A 149 -8.10 -2.82 16.72
N TYR A 150 -7.07 -2.35 16.01
CA TYR A 150 -5.73 -2.23 16.58
C TYR A 150 -5.55 -0.98 17.43
N PHE A 151 -6.04 0.18 16.98
CA PHE A 151 -5.78 1.45 17.65
C PHE A 151 -6.92 1.92 18.54
N ASN A 152 -8.16 1.48 18.26
CA ASN A 152 -9.35 1.93 18.97
C ASN A 152 -10.05 0.82 19.77
N ASP A 153 -9.51 -0.40 19.74
CA ASP A 153 -10.11 -1.60 20.35
C ASP A 153 -11.59 -1.81 19.93
N ASN A 154 -11.92 -1.41 18.70
CA ASN A 154 -13.26 -1.47 18.15
C ASN A 154 -13.42 -2.66 17.20
N GLN A 155 -14.35 -3.56 17.50
CA GLN A 155 -14.65 -4.76 16.71
C GLN A 155 -16.11 -4.79 16.18
N ALA A 156 -16.84 -3.67 16.29
CA ALA A 156 -18.25 -3.62 15.91
C ALA A 156 -18.49 -2.58 14.80
N GLY A 157 -19.38 -2.90 13.85
CA GLY A 157 -19.75 -2.00 12.77
C GLY A 157 -18.56 -1.66 11.87
N LEU A 158 -17.73 -2.66 11.59
CA LEU A 158 -16.51 -2.49 10.82
C LEU A 158 -16.83 -2.29 9.34
N PRO A 159 -16.02 -1.51 8.59
CA PRO A 159 -16.22 -1.33 7.15
C PRO A 159 -16.35 -2.65 6.36
N VAL A 160 -15.67 -3.72 6.76
CA VAL A 160 -15.80 -5.05 6.13
C VAL A 160 -17.15 -5.72 6.33
N ASP A 161 -17.98 -5.30 7.29
CA ASP A 161 -19.26 -5.96 7.62
C ASP A 161 -20.27 -5.88 6.47
N PHE A 162 -20.12 -4.90 5.58
CA PHE A 162 -20.94 -4.76 4.37
C PHE A 162 -20.57 -5.74 3.25
N LEU A 163 -19.38 -6.33 3.28
CA LEU A 163 -18.95 -7.30 2.27
C LEU A 163 -19.80 -8.58 2.38
N LYS A 164 -19.88 -9.36 1.31
CA LYS A 164 -20.58 -10.66 1.36
C LYS A 164 -19.91 -11.58 2.39
N GLU A 165 -20.70 -12.47 2.99
CA GLU A 165 -20.22 -13.40 4.03
C GLU A 165 -19.08 -14.31 3.56
N ASP A 166 -19.07 -14.65 2.26
CA ASP A 166 -18.04 -15.46 1.62
C ASP A 166 -16.79 -14.66 1.20
N HIS A 167 -16.82 -13.34 1.30
CA HIS A 167 -15.68 -12.48 0.93
C HIS A 167 -14.49 -12.70 1.87
N ILE A 168 -13.30 -12.85 1.30
CA ILE A 168 -12.09 -13.22 2.06
C ILE A 168 -11.79 -12.25 3.21
N TYR A 169 -11.82 -10.94 2.98
CA TYR A 169 -11.57 -9.94 4.03
C TYR A 169 -12.57 -10.00 5.19
N ARG A 170 -13.87 -10.23 4.91
CA ARG A 170 -14.87 -10.39 5.97
C ARG A 170 -14.64 -11.68 6.75
N ARG A 171 -14.32 -12.77 6.06
CA ARG A 171 -13.96 -14.06 6.70
C ARG A 171 -12.73 -13.91 7.60
N LEU A 172 -11.68 -13.21 7.16
CA LEU A 172 -10.46 -12.98 7.95
C LEU A 172 -10.73 -12.21 9.24
N ILE A 173 -11.55 -11.16 9.18
CA ILE A 173 -11.91 -10.35 10.36
C ILE A 173 -12.82 -11.13 11.31
N ASN A 174 -13.89 -11.76 10.80
CA ASN A 174 -14.82 -12.54 11.63
C ASN A 174 -14.17 -13.75 12.29
N SER A 175 -13.08 -14.25 11.70
CA SER A 175 -12.36 -15.45 12.15
C SER A 175 -11.05 -15.11 12.84
N ILE A 176 -10.80 -13.84 13.21
CA ILE A 176 -9.51 -13.36 13.75
C ILE A 176 -9.10 -14.04 15.07
N ASN A 177 -10.01 -14.76 15.73
CA ASN A 177 -9.76 -15.53 16.95
C ASN A 177 -9.61 -17.05 16.71
N LEU A 178 -9.84 -17.56 15.49
CA LEU A 178 -9.74 -19.00 15.21
C LEU A 178 -8.33 -19.54 15.47
N PRO A 179 -8.17 -20.79 15.94
CA PRO A 179 -6.86 -21.43 16.05
C PRO A 179 -6.04 -21.40 14.75
N ASN A 180 -4.71 -21.46 14.86
CA ASN A 180 -3.79 -21.31 13.73
C ASN A 180 -4.03 -22.31 12.59
N ASN A 181 -4.39 -23.56 12.90
CA ASN A 181 -4.69 -24.60 11.91
C ASN A 181 -5.95 -24.28 11.07
N GLU A 182 -6.88 -23.49 11.59
CA GLU A 182 -8.10 -23.06 10.89
C GLU A 182 -7.92 -21.69 10.23
N TYR A 183 -7.09 -20.82 10.81
CA TYR A 183 -6.85 -19.48 10.29
C TYR A 183 -5.81 -19.45 9.16
N ALA A 184 -4.79 -20.31 9.20
CA ALA A 184 -3.75 -20.36 8.18
C ALA A 184 -4.28 -20.59 6.75
N PRO A 185 -5.26 -21.48 6.50
CA PRO A 185 -5.89 -21.60 5.17
C PRO A 185 -6.52 -20.30 4.66
N LEU A 186 -7.14 -19.50 5.54
CA LEU A 186 -7.70 -18.20 5.14
C LEU A 186 -6.59 -17.22 4.74
N LEU A 187 -5.45 -17.25 5.43
CA LEU A 187 -4.31 -16.40 5.09
C LEU A 187 -3.65 -16.82 3.78
N GLN A 188 -3.63 -18.11 3.46
CA GLN A 188 -3.17 -18.60 2.15
C GLN A 188 -4.10 -18.12 1.03
N GLU A 189 -5.42 -18.22 1.23
CA GLU A 189 -6.43 -17.68 0.32
C GLU A 189 -6.29 -16.15 0.15
N ALA A 190 -5.96 -15.43 1.23
CA ALA A 190 -5.67 -13.99 1.18
C ALA A 190 -4.43 -13.67 0.34
N CYS A 191 -3.37 -14.48 0.42
CA CYS A 191 -2.19 -14.32 -0.42
C CYS A 191 -2.51 -14.54 -1.92
N ASP A 192 -3.31 -15.56 -2.22
CA ASP A 192 -3.80 -15.81 -3.58
C ASP A 192 -4.64 -14.62 -4.06
N TYR A 193 -5.57 -14.14 -3.22
CA TYR A 193 -6.40 -12.98 -3.51
C TYR A 193 -5.55 -11.74 -3.80
N HIS A 194 -4.55 -11.44 -2.97
CA HIS A 194 -3.61 -10.34 -3.17
C HIS A 194 -3.00 -10.39 -4.57
N LEU A 195 -2.39 -11.53 -4.93
CA LEU A 195 -1.72 -11.70 -6.22
C LEU A 195 -2.68 -11.57 -7.42
N MET A 196 -3.90 -12.09 -7.28
CA MET A 196 -4.92 -12.04 -8.33
C MET A 196 -5.48 -10.63 -8.56
N HIS A 197 -5.37 -9.73 -7.58
CA HIS A 197 -5.89 -8.35 -7.67
C HIS A 197 -4.77 -7.31 -7.87
N THR A 198 -3.63 -7.75 -8.38
CA THR A 198 -2.55 -6.85 -8.81
C THR A 198 -2.69 -6.45 -10.29
N THR A 199 -1.98 -5.41 -10.72
CA THR A 199 -2.01 -4.89 -12.12
C THR A 199 -1.74 -5.92 -13.22
N LEU A 200 -1.02 -7.02 -12.93
CA LEU A 200 -0.68 -8.05 -13.93
C LEU A 200 -1.82 -9.06 -14.14
N ALA A 201 -2.66 -9.25 -13.12
CA ALA A 201 -3.59 -10.36 -13.05
C ALA A 201 -5.05 -9.93 -13.07
N ALA A 202 -5.35 -8.79 -12.46
CA ALA A 202 -6.69 -8.27 -12.37
C ALA A 202 -7.18 -7.79 -13.74
N ASP A 203 -8.48 -7.95 -13.99
CA ASP A 203 -9.14 -7.15 -15.00
C ASP A 203 -9.02 -5.67 -14.61
N ARG A 204 -8.93 -4.78 -15.61
CA ARG A 204 -8.68 -3.33 -15.38
C ARG A 204 -9.63 -2.67 -14.38
N ASN A 205 -10.81 -3.27 -14.15
CA ASN A 205 -11.82 -2.76 -13.23
C ASN A 205 -11.69 -3.28 -11.80
N PHE A 206 -10.72 -4.14 -11.46
CA PHE A 206 -10.60 -4.82 -10.15
C PHE A 206 -9.17 -4.81 -9.58
N ILE A 207 -8.36 -3.81 -9.94
CA ILE A 207 -7.00 -3.68 -9.41
C ILE A 207 -7.09 -3.12 -7.99
N GLU A 208 -6.71 -3.91 -7.00
CA GLU A 208 -6.63 -3.46 -5.61
C GLU A 208 -5.22 -3.03 -5.24
N PHE A 209 -4.23 -3.79 -5.71
CA PHE A 209 -2.83 -3.57 -5.38
C PHE A 209 -2.12 -3.01 -6.60
N SER A 210 -2.21 -1.68 -6.77
CA SER A 210 -1.49 -0.92 -7.79
C SER A 210 -0.19 -0.29 -7.28
N TYR A 211 -0.04 -0.20 -5.95
CA TYR A 211 1.16 0.25 -5.27
C TYR A 211 1.68 -0.85 -4.35
N PHE A 212 3.00 -0.93 -4.16
CA PHE A 212 3.65 -1.89 -3.25
C PHE A 212 3.22 -3.35 -3.48
N GLU A 213 3.00 -3.73 -4.73
CA GLU A 213 2.25 -4.95 -5.14
C GLU A 213 2.88 -6.29 -4.78
N LEU A 214 4.11 -6.29 -4.26
CA LEU A 214 4.80 -7.48 -3.76
C LEU A 214 5.01 -7.44 -2.24
N VAL A 215 4.62 -6.34 -1.58
CA VAL A 215 4.59 -6.22 -0.13
C VAL A 215 3.16 -6.57 0.32
N PRO A 216 2.93 -7.73 0.97
CA PRO A 216 1.60 -8.12 1.44
C PRO A 216 1.26 -7.39 2.74
N TYR A 217 1.28 -6.05 2.72
CA TYR A 217 1.18 -5.21 3.92
C TYR A 217 -0.12 -5.46 4.69
N GLU A 218 -1.24 -5.71 4.01
CA GLU A 218 -2.52 -5.98 4.62
C GLU A 218 -2.53 -7.30 5.41
N ILE A 219 -1.81 -8.31 4.90
CA ILE A 219 -1.65 -9.60 5.59
C ILE A 219 -0.71 -9.42 6.79
N LEU A 220 0.39 -8.69 6.62
CA LEU A 220 1.32 -8.38 7.71
C LEU A 220 0.64 -7.60 8.85
N LEU A 221 -0.18 -6.61 8.51
CA LEU A 221 -0.96 -5.83 9.47
C LEU A 221 -2.06 -6.65 10.15
N LEU A 222 -2.67 -7.59 9.43
CA LEU A 222 -3.61 -8.55 10.02
C LEU A 222 -2.90 -9.42 11.07
N LEU A 223 -1.70 -9.94 10.77
CA LEU A 223 -0.89 -10.69 11.74
C LEU A 223 -0.47 -9.84 12.94
N LYS A 224 -0.05 -8.59 12.71
CA LYS A 224 0.26 -7.61 13.77
C LYS A 224 -0.95 -7.35 14.67
N THR A 225 -2.13 -7.26 14.08
CA THR A 225 -3.40 -7.10 14.81
C THR A 225 -3.76 -8.33 15.62
N ARG A 226 -3.59 -9.53 15.04
CA ARG A 226 -3.79 -10.79 15.75
C ARG A 226 -2.90 -10.92 16.98
N GLN A 227 -1.61 -10.59 16.84
CA GLN A 227 -0.66 -10.59 17.96
C GLN A 227 -1.08 -9.61 19.06
N LYS A 228 -1.51 -8.40 18.71
CA LYS A 228 -2.01 -7.42 19.70
C LYS A 228 -3.19 -7.98 20.50
N LEU A 229 -4.08 -8.73 19.85
CA LEU A 229 -5.23 -9.38 20.50
C LEU A 229 -4.84 -10.61 21.37
N GLY A 230 -3.56 -10.97 21.43
CA GLY A 230 -3.06 -12.09 22.24
C GLY A 230 -3.14 -13.45 21.55
N PHE A 231 -3.36 -13.49 20.24
CA PHE A 231 -3.35 -14.73 19.47
C PHE A 231 -1.96 -15.04 18.93
N GLU A 232 -1.65 -16.33 18.83
CA GLU A 232 -0.43 -16.79 18.16
C GLU A 232 -0.44 -16.42 16.66
N THR A 233 0.77 -16.24 16.11
CA THR A 233 0.97 -16.00 14.68
C THR A 233 1.01 -17.33 13.94
N PRO A 234 0.10 -17.59 12.99
CA PRO A 234 0.12 -18.80 12.19
C PRO A 234 1.30 -18.83 11.22
N VAL A 235 1.80 -20.02 10.92
CA VAL A 235 2.73 -20.24 9.82
C VAL A 235 1.94 -20.25 8.51
N ILE A 236 2.31 -19.35 7.59
CA ILE A 236 1.69 -19.26 6.26
C ILE A 236 2.63 -19.90 5.24
N ASP A 237 2.31 -21.12 4.80
CA ASP A 237 3.05 -21.79 3.72
C ASP A 237 2.57 -21.30 2.35
N HIS A 238 2.96 -20.09 1.98
CA HIS A 238 2.65 -19.49 0.70
C HIS A 238 3.88 -18.79 0.12
N GLU A 239 4.12 -18.91 -1.19
CA GLU A 239 5.33 -18.39 -1.85
C GLU A 239 5.50 -16.87 -1.69
N LEU A 240 4.40 -16.11 -1.72
CA LEU A 240 4.41 -14.66 -1.43
C LEU A 240 5.03 -14.36 -0.06
N MET A 241 4.66 -15.14 0.97
CA MET A 241 5.14 -14.95 2.34
C MET A 241 6.60 -15.39 2.53
N LYS A 242 7.16 -16.15 1.59
CA LYS A 242 8.58 -16.55 1.58
C LYS A 242 9.49 -15.51 0.93
N THR A 243 8.93 -14.48 0.29
CA THR A 243 9.73 -13.43 -0.35
C THR A 243 10.38 -12.50 0.68
N PRO A 244 11.53 -11.86 0.36
CA PRO A 244 12.13 -10.86 1.24
C PRO A 244 11.20 -9.66 1.53
N LEU A 245 10.24 -9.37 0.65
CA LEU A 245 9.26 -8.28 0.80
C LEU A 245 8.18 -8.60 1.85
N ALA A 246 7.87 -9.87 2.09
CA ALA A 246 6.99 -10.31 3.17
C ALA A 246 7.72 -10.51 4.51
N GLN A 247 9.06 -10.49 4.50
CA GLN A 247 9.91 -10.69 5.68
C GLN A 247 10.37 -9.36 6.28
N PHE A 248 9.50 -8.35 6.26
CA PHE A 248 9.79 -7.03 6.83
C PHE A 248 10.02 -7.15 8.35
N GLN A 249 11.18 -6.70 8.83
CA GLN A 249 11.60 -6.82 10.24
C GLN A 249 11.63 -5.47 10.98
N GLY A 250 10.93 -4.46 10.46
CA GLY A 250 10.95 -3.10 10.99
C GLY A 250 11.66 -2.13 10.05
N ASN A 251 11.30 -0.85 10.19
CA ASN A 251 11.79 0.17 9.28
C ASN A 251 13.23 0.56 9.65
N THR A 252 14.14 0.41 8.70
CA THR A 252 15.56 0.78 8.83
C THR A 252 15.93 1.98 7.96
N SER A 253 14.94 2.54 7.25
CA SER A 253 15.14 3.69 6.38
C SER A 253 15.53 4.92 7.17
N THR A 254 16.43 5.69 6.58
CA THR A 254 16.89 7.00 7.07
C THR A 254 16.35 8.14 6.22
N TYR A 255 15.29 7.89 5.45
CA TYR A 255 14.70 8.89 4.56
C TYR A 255 14.19 10.11 5.35
N ASP A 256 14.55 11.30 4.86
CA ASP A 256 14.15 12.58 5.43
C ASP A 256 13.47 13.40 4.32
N ALA A 257 12.14 13.53 4.43
CA ALA A 257 11.31 14.19 3.43
C ALA A 257 11.66 15.68 3.25
N GLU A 258 12.18 16.34 4.28
CA GLU A 258 12.59 17.75 4.21
C GLU A 258 13.86 17.96 3.37
N ARG A 259 14.60 16.88 3.10
CA ARG A 259 15.83 16.89 2.29
C ARG A 259 15.64 16.30 0.89
N ASP A 260 14.43 15.85 0.55
CA ASP A 260 14.14 15.31 -0.78
C ASP A 260 13.89 16.47 -1.75
N GLU A 261 14.92 16.82 -2.52
CA GLU A 261 14.92 17.98 -3.41
C GLU A 261 13.75 17.97 -4.40
N VAL A 262 13.46 16.82 -5.02
CA VAL A 262 12.39 16.70 -6.01
C VAL A 262 11.02 16.85 -5.33
N LEU A 263 10.80 16.20 -4.18
CA LEU A 263 9.57 16.36 -3.42
C LEU A 263 9.36 17.82 -3.01
N GLN A 264 10.40 18.47 -2.48
CA GLN A 264 10.33 19.85 -2.02
C GLN A 264 10.06 20.81 -3.18
N LEU A 265 10.67 20.58 -4.34
CA LEU A 265 10.42 21.38 -5.55
C LEU A 265 8.95 21.27 -5.99
N ILE A 266 8.39 20.06 -6.05
CA ILE A 266 6.96 19.87 -6.39
C ILE A 266 6.07 20.59 -5.36
N LEU A 267 6.32 20.39 -4.06
CA LEU A 267 5.50 20.97 -2.99
C LEU A 267 5.54 22.50 -2.95
N GLN A 268 6.62 23.11 -3.41
CA GLN A 268 6.79 24.56 -3.51
C GLN A 268 6.04 25.15 -4.71
N ASN A 269 6.08 24.47 -5.86
CA ASN A 269 5.47 24.94 -7.10
C ASN A 269 3.97 24.60 -7.21
N ALA A 270 3.53 23.50 -6.59
CA ALA A 270 2.12 23.10 -6.50
C ALA A 270 1.29 23.90 -5.45
N LYS A 271 1.72 25.11 -5.05
CA LYS A 271 1.07 25.95 -4.02
C LYS A 271 -0.13 26.73 -4.53
#